data_AF-A0A9N7MZ57-F1
#
_entry.id   AF-A0A9N7MZ57-F1
#
_cell.length_a   1.000
_cell.length_b   1.000
_cell.length_c   1.000
_cell.angle_alpha   90.00
_cell.angle_beta   90.00
_cell.angle_gamma   90.00
#
_symmetry.space_group_name_H-M   'P 1'
#
loop_
_entity.id
_entity.type
_entity.pdbx_description
1 polymer ?
#
loop_
_entity_poly.entity_id
_entity_poly.type
_entity_poly.pdbx_seq_one_letter_code
_entity_poly.pdbx_strand_id
1 'polypeptide(L)'
;MADLPGLGDYVVQGVNVDLGVENDGFTVSGIDVDPLPVGVVPTNQQVAAEDRRRRKLVKMVPDMNELDAAERELRYHEVLNRANPMPPLPPALLLMLQNMQENIQNINLRMEALLRVSSARSRNQRIKEEEMNELYRPLPKLMAGHPYVAVLPVQGVNIAVGGYQVGDLPPDGLVPTNNEGYIEASHLNLPELRRKLRAIYWFYHDESLFIPQNAPLQMCRQGLVALKRFHLP
;
A
#
# COMPACT_ATOMS: atom_id res chain seq x y z
N MET A 1 -56.69 32.36 -0.28
CA MET A 1 -55.65 32.34 -1.32
C MET A 1 -55.16 33.77 -1.48
N ALA A 2 -53.92 34.03 -1.11
CA ALA A 2 -53.21 35.27 -1.42
C ALA A 2 -51.77 34.88 -1.75
N ASP A 3 -51.34 35.29 -2.93
CA ASP A 3 -50.09 34.91 -3.58
C ASP A 3 -48.86 35.29 -2.76
N LEU A 4 -47.97 34.30 -2.61
CA LEU A 4 -46.63 34.48 -2.05
C LEU A 4 -45.71 35.06 -3.14
N PRO A 5 -44.87 36.06 -2.81
CA PRO A 5 -43.95 36.65 -3.78
C PRO A 5 -42.93 35.62 -4.27
N GLY A 6 -42.74 35.58 -5.59
CA GLY A 6 -41.73 34.79 -6.27
C GLY A 6 -40.32 35.37 -6.14
N LEU A 7 -39.33 34.46 -6.24
CA LEU A 7 -37.88 34.65 -6.42
C LEU A 7 -37.28 35.91 -5.77
N GLY A 8 -36.70 35.74 -4.57
CA GLY A 8 -35.71 36.65 -4.02
C GLY A 8 -34.30 36.13 -4.30
N ASP A 9 -33.63 36.83 -5.21
CA ASP A 9 -32.19 36.79 -5.47
C ASP A 9 -31.40 37.15 -4.20
N TYR A 10 -30.27 36.47 -3.98
CA TYR A 10 -29.26 37.00 -3.05
C TYR A 10 -28.34 37.93 -3.82
N VAL A 11 -28.10 39.11 -3.26
CA VAL A 11 -27.12 40.09 -3.75
C VAL A 11 -25.74 39.53 -3.49
N VAL A 12 -25.01 39.22 -4.56
CA VAL A 12 -23.58 38.93 -4.47
C VAL A 12 -22.86 40.27 -4.34
N GLN A 13 -22.50 40.67 -3.13
CA GLN A 13 -21.63 41.82 -2.92
C GLN A 13 -20.18 41.39 -3.18
N GLY A 14 -19.63 41.85 -4.29
CA GLY A 14 -18.20 41.73 -4.60
C GLY A 14 -17.79 40.36 -5.16
N VAL A 15 -18.30 39.98 -6.33
CA VAL A 15 -17.58 38.98 -7.14
C VAL A 15 -16.43 39.70 -7.84
N ASN A 16 -15.22 39.59 -7.29
CA ASN A 16 -14.03 39.77 -8.12
C ASN A 16 -13.86 38.50 -8.95
N VAL A 17 -14.50 38.45 -10.12
CA VAL A 17 -14.12 37.49 -11.16
C VAL A 17 -12.85 38.04 -11.80
N ASP A 18 -11.68 37.63 -11.30
CA ASP A 18 -10.43 37.95 -11.95
C ASP A 18 -10.30 37.07 -13.20
N LEU A 19 -10.69 37.63 -14.36
CA LEU A 19 -10.60 36.96 -15.65
C LEU A 19 -9.19 37.15 -16.23
N GLY A 20 -8.22 36.48 -15.64
CA GLY A 20 -6.90 36.33 -16.23
C GLY A 20 -6.99 35.48 -17.50
N VAL A 21 -6.78 36.12 -18.66
CA VAL A 21 -6.67 35.42 -19.95
C VAL A 21 -5.19 35.14 -20.21
N GLU A 22 -4.76 33.90 -20.01
CA GLU A 22 -3.63 33.33 -20.74
C GLU A 22 -4.02 31.93 -21.23
N ASN A 23 -3.62 31.65 -22.48
CA ASN A 23 -4.15 30.58 -23.33
C ASN A 23 -3.81 29.17 -22.81
N ASP A 24 -4.81 28.48 -22.24
CA ASP A 24 -5.19 27.07 -22.46
C ASP A 24 -5.97 26.56 -21.23
N GLY A 25 -7.29 26.43 -21.37
CA GLY A 25 -8.18 25.90 -20.33
C GLY A 25 -8.83 26.99 -19.46
N PHE A 26 -10.16 26.89 -19.28
CA PHE A 26 -10.88 27.72 -18.32
C PHE A 26 -10.67 27.14 -16.91
N THR A 27 -9.93 27.85 -16.07
CA THR A 27 -9.88 27.58 -14.62
C THR A 27 -11.01 28.35 -13.94
N VAL A 28 -11.98 27.63 -13.38
CA VAL A 28 -12.94 28.23 -12.43
C VAL A 28 -12.20 28.38 -11.11
N SER A 29 -11.57 29.55 -10.86
CA SER A 29 -11.15 29.92 -9.52
C SER A 29 -12.39 29.98 -8.65
N GLY A 30 -12.32 29.31 -7.49
CA GLY A 30 -13.48 28.89 -6.70
C GLY A 30 -14.55 29.96 -6.52
N ILE A 31 -15.81 29.52 -6.54
CA ILE A 31 -16.91 30.37 -6.12
C ILE A 31 -16.79 30.48 -4.59
N ASP A 32 -16.49 31.68 -4.09
CA ASP A 32 -16.48 31.98 -2.66
C ASP A 32 -17.85 31.63 -2.07
N VAL A 33 -17.85 30.62 -1.20
CA VAL A 33 -18.99 30.29 -0.36
C VAL A 33 -18.52 30.53 1.06
N ASP A 34 -19.15 31.48 1.75
CA ASP A 34 -18.90 31.69 3.16
C ASP A 34 -19.13 30.37 3.91
N PRO A 35 -18.10 29.82 4.58
CA PRO A 35 -18.24 28.57 5.30
C PRO A 35 -19.27 28.76 6.41
N LEU A 36 -20.23 27.82 6.48
CA LEU A 36 -21.16 27.81 7.60
C LEU A 36 -20.38 27.71 8.92
N PRO A 37 -20.73 28.50 9.94
CA PRO A 37 -20.09 28.42 11.24
C PRO A 37 -20.13 27.00 11.80
N VAL A 38 -19.06 26.60 12.47
CA VAL A 38 -18.94 25.28 13.10
C VAL A 38 -20.12 25.08 14.08
N GLY A 39 -20.92 24.03 13.86
CA GLY A 39 -22.06 23.66 14.71
C GLY A 39 -23.45 24.05 14.18
N VAL A 40 -23.54 24.75 13.04
CA VAL A 40 -24.84 25.10 12.43
C VAL A 40 -25.30 24.00 11.47
N VAL A 41 -26.48 23.43 11.73
CA VAL A 41 -27.12 22.45 10.86
C VAL A 41 -27.70 23.17 9.63
N PRO A 42 -27.35 22.78 8.40
CA PRO A 42 -27.92 23.37 7.20
C PRO A 42 -29.43 23.14 7.13
N THR A 43 -30.16 24.15 6.71
CA THR A 43 -31.61 24.02 6.51
C THR A 43 -31.92 23.19 5.26
N ASN A 44 -33.09 22.56 5.21
CA ASN A 44 -33.56 21.82 4.02
C ASN A 44 -33.56 22.68 2.75
N GLN A 45 -33.72 24.00 2.88
CA GLN A 45 -33.64 24.94 1.77
C GLN A 45 -32.20 25.13 1.27
N GLN A 46 -31.22 25.18 2.16
CA GLN A 46 -29.79 25.23 1.80
C GLN A 46 -29.35 23.94 1.10
N VAL A 47 -29.82 22.79 1.58
CA VAL A 47 -29.56 21.48 0.93
C VAL A 47 -30.17 21.44 -0.48
N ALA A 48 -31.42 21.88 -0.64
CA ALA A 48 -32.09 21.91 -1.93
C ALA A 48 -31.50 22.93 -2.91
N ALA A 49 -30.92 24.03 -2.40
CA ALA A 49 -30.23 25.03 -3.22
C ALA A 49 -28.89 24.46 -3.75
N GLU A 50 -28.13 23.78 -2.90
CA GLU A 50 -26.85 23.16 -3.30
C GLU A 50 -27.07 22.01 -4.30
N ASP A 51 -28.13 21.19 -4.14
CA ASP A 51 -28.47 20.15 -5.13
C ASP A 51 -28.80 20.74 -6.51
N ARG A 52 -29.60 21.84 -6.54
CA ARG A 52 -29.89 22.54 -7.80
C ARG A 52 -28.64 23.12 -8.45
N ARG A 53 -27.72 23.66 -7.65
CA ARG A 53 -26.43 24.16 -8.11
C ARG A 53 -25.58 23.05 -8.71
N ARG A 54 -25.49 21.88 -8.05
CA ARG A 54 -24.78 20.68 -8.54
C ARG A 54 -25.29 20.25 -9.91
N ARG A 55 -26.60 20.15 -10.08
CA ARG A 55 -27.21 19.79 -11.38
C ARG A 55 -26.90 20.81 -12.48
N LYS A 56 -26.80 22.09 -12.12
CA LYS A 56 -26.44 23.16 -13.06
C LYS A 56 -24.95 23.12 -13.41
N LEU A 57 -24.06 22.85 -12.44
CA LEU A 57 -22.62 22.78 -12.66
C LEU A 57 -22.22 21.55 -13.49
N VAL A 58 -22.81 20.38 -13.23
CA VAL A 58 -22.60 19.16 -14.01
C VAL A 58 -23.03 19.33 -15.47
N LYS A 59 -24.06 20.17 -15.72
CA LYS A 59 -24.46 20.52 -17.10
C LYS A 59 -23.51 21.52 -17.78
N MET A 60 -22.75 22.30 -17.01
CA MET A 60 -21.89 23.37 -17.53
C MET A 60 -20.43 22.95 -17.69
N VAL A 61 -19.98 21.90 -16.99
CA VAL A 61 -18.60 21.38 -17.07
C VAL A 61 -18.65 19.89 -17.39
N PRO A 62 -18.63 19.51 -18.69
CA PRO A 62 -18.75 18.12 -19.13
C PRO A 62 -17.56 17.24 -18.70
N ASP A 63 -16.36 17.83 -18.53
CA ASP A 63 -15.11 17.13 -18.22
C ASP A 63 -14.58 17.55 -16.84
N MET A 64 -15.38 17.30 -15.80
CA MET A 64 -14.91 17.50 -14.43
C MET A 64 -13.88 16.41 -14.08
N ASN A 65 -12.68 16.83 -13.69
CA ASN A 65 -11.60 15.96 -13.27
C ASN A 65 -12.08 15.02 -12.14
N GLU A 66 -11.75 13.73 -12.19
CA GLU A 66 -12.24 12.70 -11.25
C GLU A 66 -11.89 13.02 -9.79
N LEU A 67 -10.78 13.74 -9.57
CA LEU A 67 -10.36 14.28 -8.27
C LEU A 67 -11.33 15.33 -7.71
N ASP A 68 -11.83 16.25 -8.54
CA ASP A 68 -12.80 17.27 -8.13
C ASP A 68 -14.18 16.65 -7.86
N ALA A 69 -14.52 15.57 -8.57
CA ALA A 69 -15.74 14.82 -8.34
C ALA A 69 -15.70 14.11 -6.97
N ALA A 70 -14.57 13.47 -6.64
CA ALA A 70 -14.35 12.79 -5.36
C ALA A 70 -14.34 13.77 -4.18
N GLU A 71 -13.70 14.94 -4.30
CA GLU A 71 -13.67 15.94 -3.23
C GLU A 71 -15.07 16.52 -2.94
N ARG A 72 -15.89 16.75 -3.99
CA ARG A 72 -17.28 17.18 -3.82
C ARG A 72 -18.16 16.12 -3.16
N GLU A 73 -17.93 14.86 -3.48
CA GLU A 73 -18.67 13.73 -2.90
C GLU A 73 -18.36 13.59 -1.41
N LEU A 74 -17.08 13.76 -1.02
CA LEU A 74 -16.67 13.80 0.40
C LEU A 74 -17.34 14.95 1.16
N ARG A 75 -17.32 16.18 0.61
CA ARG A 75 -17.97 17.33 1.25
C ARG A 75 -19.49 17.14 1.39
N TYR A 76 -20.14 16.52 0.40
CA TYR A 76 -21.57 16.20 0.48
C TYR A 76 -21.88 15.18 1.58
N HIS A 77 -21.04 14.14 1.73
CA HIS A 77 -21.16 13.17 2.81
C HIS A 77 -20.95 13.81 4.19
N GLU A 78 -20.02 14.76 4.33
CA GLU A 78 -19.86 15.51 5.59
C GLU A 78 -21.10 16.34 5.94
N VAL A 79 -21.69 17.02 4.95
CA VAL A 79 -22.91 17.83 5.15
C VAL A 79 -24.10 16.94 5.52
N LEU A 80 -24.26 15.78 4.87
CA LEU A 80 -25.29 14.80 5.21
C LEU A 80 -25.11 14.23 6.61
N ASN A 81 -23.88 13.88 6.99
CA ASN A 81 -23.58 13.35 8.32
C ASN A 81 -23.83 14.38 9.43
N ARG A 82 -23.71 15.68 9.14
CA ARG A 82 -24.07 16.77 10.07
C ARG A 82 -25.57 16.99 10.17
N ALA A 83 -26.29 16.89 9.05
CA ALA A 83 -27.74 17.13 8.99
C ALA A 83 -28.56 15.97 9.57
N ASN A 84 -28.07 14.73 9.40
CA ASN A 84 -28.58 13.54 10.04
C ASN A 84 -27.41 12.85 10.74
N PRO A 85 -27.17 13.10 12.04
CA PRO A 85 -26.18 12.33 12.79
C PRO A 85 -26.61 10.87 12.69
N MET A 86 -25.90 10.11 11.86
CA MET A 86 -26.20 8.69 11.71
C MET A 86 -26.15 8.07 13.10
N PRO A 87 -27.12 7.21 13.45
CA PRO A 87 -26.98 6.40 14.65
C PRO A 87 -25.62 5.71 14.58
N PRO A 88 -24.89 5.60 15.71
CA PRO A 88 -23.57 5.00 15.74
C PRO A 88 -23.62 3.66 15.01
N LEU A 89 -22.67 3.46 14.10
CA LEU A 89 -22.60 2.22 13.32
C LEU A 89 -22.67 1.04 14.29
N PRO A 90 -23.54 0.04 14.02
CA PRO A 90 -23.58 -1.19 14.78
C PRO A 90 -22.16 -1.72 14.99
N PRO A 91 -21.77 -2.13 16.22
CA PRO A 91 -20.40 -2.58 16.52
C PRO A 91 -19.88 -3.67 15.57
N ALA A 92 -20.77 -4.53 15.09
CA ALA A 92 -20.45 -5.57 14.10
C ALA A 92 -19.98 -4.98 12.75
N LEU A 93 -20.60 -3.89 12.28
CA LEU A 93 -20.19 -3.21 11.05
C LEU A 93 -18.86 -2.48 11.22
N LEU A 94 -18.59 -1.89 12.40
CA LEU A 94 -17.30 -1.28 12.70
C LEU A 94 -16.17 -2.31 12.68
N LEU A 95 -16.36 -3.47 13.33
CA LEU A 95 -15.40 -4.57 13.29
C LEU A 95 -15.15 -5.07 11.87
N MET A 96 -16.21 -5.20 11.07
CA MET A 96 -16.09 -5.60 9.66
C MET A 96 -15.28 -4.57 8.85
N LEU A 97 -15.55 -3.27 9.02
CA LEU A 97 -14.80 -2.20 8.36
C LEU A 97 -13.33 -2.17 8.77
N GLN A 98 -13.04 -2.34 10.07
CA GLN A 98 -11.67 -2.44 10.59
C GLN A 98 -10.93 -3.63 9.99
N ASN A 99 -11.54 -4.81 9.97
CA ASN A 99 -10.96 -6.00 9.34
C ASN A 99 -10.72 -5.81 7.83
N MET A 100 -11.64 -5.16 7.13
CA MET A 100 -11.46 -4.84 5.70
C MET A 100 -10.31 -3.86 5.49
N GLN A 101 -10.21 -2.82 6.31
CA GLN A 101 -9.13 -1.84 6.24
C GLN A 101 -7.76 -2.49 6.50
N GLU A 102 -7.66 -3.34 7.52
CA GLU A 102 -6.44 -4.11 7.82
C GLU A 102 -6.06 -5.05 6.67
N ASN A 103 -7.05 -5.75 6.09
CA ASN A 103 -6.83 -6.60 4.93
C ASN A 103 -6.30 -5.83 3.71
N ILE A 104 -6.86 -4.64 3.43
CA ILE A 104 -6.38 -3.78 2.34
C ILE A 104 -4.93 -3.34 2.60
N GLN A 105 -4.60 -2.93 3.83
CA GLN A 105 -3.24 -2.56 4.19
C GLN A 105 -2.26 -3.73 4.00
N ASN A 106 -2.64 -4.93 4.45
CA ASN A 106 -1.83 -6.14 4.27
C ASN A 106 -1.63 -6.50 2.79
N ILE A 107 -2.65 -6.34 1.95
CA ILE A 107 -2.55 -6.54 0.51
C ILE A 107 -1.59 -5.53 -0.12
N ASN A 108 -1.70 -4.25 0.24
CA ASN A 108 -0.83 -3.20 -0.29
C ASN A 108 0.65 -3.46 0.06
N LEU A 109 0.93 -3.80 1.33
CA LEU A 109 2.29 -4.17 1.77
C LEU A 109 2.84 -5.36 0.98
N ARG A 110 2.01 -6.39 0.76
CA ARG A 110 2.42 -7.57 0.00
C ARG A 110 2.65 -7.24 -1.48
N MET A 111 1.81 -6.40 -2.07
CA MET A 111 1.97 -5.96 -3.45
C MET A 111 3.27 -5.18 -3.64
N GLU A 112 3.58 -4.26 -2.72
CA GLU A 112 4.84 -3.54 -2.73
C GLU A 112 6.05 -4.48 -2.57
N ALA A 113 5.98 -5.43 -1.64
CA ALA A 113 7.02 -6.43 -1.45
C ALA A 113 7.23 -7.29 -2.71
N LEU A 114 6.15 -7.68 -3.40
CA LEU A 114 6.21 -8.42 -4.66
C LEU A 114 6.86 -7.61 -5.78
N LEU A 115 6.53 -6.32 -5.92
CA LEU A 115 7.18 -5.44 -6.89
C LEU A 115 8.69 -5.34 -6.63
N ARG A 116 9.09 -5.18 -5.37
CA ARG A 116 10.50 -5.18 -4.95
C ARG A 116 11.18 -6.52 -5.24
N VAL A 117 10.53 -7.66 -4.99
CA VAL A 117 11.06 -8.99 -5.34
C VAL A 117 11.26 -9.12 -6.85
N SER A 118 10.28 -8.75 -7.66
CA SER A 118 10.36 -8.81 -9.13
C SER A 118 11.49 -7.94 -9.66
N SER A 119 11.62 -6.71 -9.15
CA SER A 119 12.71 -5.80 -9.49
C SER A 119 14.08 -6.36 -9.11
N ALA A 120 14.21 -6.88 -7.87
CA ALA A 120 15.44 -7.47 -7.38
C ALA A 120 15.84 -8.71 -8.20
N ARG A 121 14.90 -9.61 -8.52
CA ARG A 121 15.13 -10.78 -9.36
C ARG A 121 15.60 -10.40 -10.76
N SER A 122 14.93 -9.45 -11.42
CA SER A 122 15.33 -8.95 -12.74
C SER A 122 16.75 -8.38 -12.72
N ARG A 123 17.09 -7.57 -11.70
CA ARG A 123 18.45 -7.05 -11.54
C ARG A 123 19.47 -8.17 -11.29
N ASN A 124 19.17 -9.11 -10.41
CA ASN A 124 20.07 -10.20 -10.07
C ASN A 124 20.33 -11.12 -11.27
N GLN A 125 19.29 -11.37 -12.07
CA GLN A 125 19.40 -12.10 -13.33
C GLN A 125 20.34 -11.37 -14.29
N ARG A 126 20.16 -10.05 -14.46
CA ARG A 126 21.06 -9.25 -15.30
C ARG A 126 22.51 -9.29 -14.82
N ILE A 127 22.75 -9.11 -13.51
CA ILE A 127 24.09 -9.22 -12.90
C ILE A 127 24.73 -10.58 -13.23
N LYS A 128 23.94 -11.66 -13.17
CA LYS A 128 24.40 -13.01 -13.46
C LYS A 128 24.70 -13.21 -14.96
N GLU A 129 23.83 -12.74 -15.86
CA GLU A 129 23.97 -12.93 -17.31
C GLU A 129 25.09 -12.07 -17.90
N GLU A 130 25.28 -10.86 -17.40
CA GLU A 130 26.34 -9.93 -17.83
C GLU A 130 27.65 -10.11 -17.03
N GLU A 131 27.71 -11.11 -16.13
CA GLU A 131 28.85 -11.38 -15.23
C GLU A 131 29.36 -10.13 -14.50
N MET A 132 28.44 -9.26 -14.10
CA MET A 132 28.76 -7.99 -13.44
C MET A 132 29.38 -8.26 -12.07
N ASN A 133 30.42 -7.49 -11.73
CA ASN A 133 31.00 -7.48 -10.38
C ASN A 133 30.14 -6.63 -9.42
N GLU A 134 28.86 -6.98 -9.30
CA GLU A 134 27.89 -6.33 -8.42
C GLU A 134 27.27 -7.35 -7.45
N LEU A 135 26.86 -6.87 -6.28
CA LEU A 135 26.09 -7.68 -5.33
C LEU A 135 24.62 -7.79 -5.79
N TYR A 136 24.09 -9.01 -5.68
CA TYR A 136 22.68 -9.30 -5.75
C TYR A 136 21.90 -8.48 -4.72
N ARG A 137 20.78 -7.95 -5.17
CA ARG A 137 19.77 -7.33 -4.32
C ARG A 137 19.09 -8.40 -3.47
N PRO A 138 18.98 -8.19 -2.15
CA PRO A 138 18.23 -9.10 -1.29
C PRO A 138 16.75 -9.06 -1.66
N LEU A 139 16.08 -10.21 -1.58
CA LEU A 139 14.64 -10.31 -1.79
C LEU A 139 13.92 -10.02 -0.47
N PRO A 140 12.95 -9.09 -0.43
CA PRO A 140 12.17 -8.86 0.78
C PRO A 140 11.25 -10.04 1.09
N LYS A 141 10.86 -10.13 2.36
CA LYS A 141 9.92 -11.13 2.86
C LYS A 141 8.52 -10.91 2.27
N LEU A 142 7.89 -11.98 1.77
CA LEU A 142 6.57 -11.92 1.12
C LEU A 142 5.41 -12.45 1.97
N MET A 143 5.71 -13.26 2.98
CA MET A 143 4.73 -13.95 3.81
C MET A 143 4.89 -13.54 5.26
N ALA A 144 3.79 -13.30 5.95
CA ALA A 144 3.83 -12.99 7.38
C ALA A 144 4.18 -14.23 8.22
N GLY A 145 4.70 -13.98 9.42
CA GLY A 145 5.01 -15.02 10.40
C GLY A 145 6.21 -15.88 10.03
N HIS A 146 6.41 -16.95 10.81
CA HIS A 146 7.53 -17.88 10.67
C HIS A 146 7.04 -19.31 10.87
N PRO A 147 7.62 -20.30 10.17
CA PRO A 147 7.18 -21.70 10.23
C PRO A 147 7.41 -22.35 11.60
N TYR A 148 8.26 -21.78 12.45
CA TYR A 148 8.51 -22.24 13.81
C TYR A 148 9.00 -21.09 14.72
N VAL A 149 8.79 -21.25 16.03
CA VAL A 149 8.99 -20.17 17.04
C VAL A 149 10.48 -19.84 17.24
N ALA A 150 11.35 -20.85 17.28
CA ALA A 150 12.76 -20.66 17.60
C ALA A 150 13.59 -20.32 16.37
N VAL A 151 14.29 -19.18 16.40
CA VAL A 151 15.32 -18.85 15.41
C VAL A 151 16.48 -19.82 15.50
N LEU A 152 16.99 -20.27 14.35
CA LEU A 152 18.21 -21.06 14.27
C LEU A 152 19.43 -20.12 14.22
N PRO A 153 20.36 -20.19 15.19
CA PRO A 153 21.49 -19.27 15.25
C PRO A 153 22.50 -19.57 14.13
N VAL A 154 22.61 -18.67 13.15
CA VAL A 154 23.63 -18.76 12.11
C VAL A 154 24.85 -17.95 12.54
N GLN A 155 26.04 -18.54 12.44
CA GLN A 155 27.28 -17.88 12.84
C GLN A 155 27.47 -16.57 12.05
N GLY A 156 27.74 -15.48 12.76
CA GLY A 156 27.96 -14.16 12.16
C GLY A 156 26.69 -13.45 11.66
N VAL A 157 25.49 -14.01 11.88
CA VAL A 157 24.23 -13.40 11.46
C VAL A 157 23.44 -12.99 12.69
N ASN A 158 23.11 -11.70 12.80
CA ASN A 158 22.24 -11.19 13.84
C ASN A 158 20.78 -11.29 13.42
N ILE A 159 20.08 -12.34 13.87
CA ILE A 159 18.67 -12.57 13.55
C ILE A 159 17.82 -12.09 14.72
N ALA A 160 17.01 -11.05 14.49
CA ALA A 160 16.06 -10.54 15.49
C ALA A 160 14.85 -11.50 15.60
N VAL A 161 14.62 -12.05 16.78
CA VAL A 161 13.46 -12.93 17.03
C VAL A 161 12.17 -12.10 17.02
N GLY A 162 11.20 -12.46 16.18
CA GLY A 162 9.86 -11.88 16.16
C GLY A 162 9.71 -10.51 15.46
N GLY A 163 10.76 -10.02 14.78
CA GLY A 163 10.77 -8.68 14.19
C GLY A 163 10.39 -8.58 12.71
N TYR A 164 10.44 -9.67 11.94
CA TYR A 164 10.38 -9.57 10.48
C TYR A 164 8.97 -9.59 9.91
N GLN A 165 8.57 -8.45 9.34
CA GLN A 165 7.31 -8.22 8.66
C GLN A 165 7.43 -8.44 7.15
N VAL A 166 6.28 -8.42 6.46
CA VAL A 166 6.25 -8.39 4.99
C VAL A 166 6.95 -7.12 4.51
N GLY A 167 7.86 -7.25 3.54
CA GLY A 167 8.66 -6.16 3.01
C GLY A 167 10.07 -6.04 3.62
N ASP A 168 10.32 -6.70 4.76
CA ASP A 168 11.64 -6.66 5.40
C ASP A 168 12.69 -7.42 4.60
N LEU A 169 13.93 -6.95 4.69
CA LEU A 169 15.09 -7.61 4.08
C LEU A 169 15.68 -8.67 5.02
N PRO A 170 16.26 -9.75 4.48
CA PRO A 170 17.00 -10.71 5.27
C PRO A 170 18.17 -10.02 6.00
N PRO A 171 18.50 -10.44 7.24
CA PRO A 171 19.68 -9.94 7.92
C PRO A 171 20.96 -10.27 7.14
N ASP A 172 21.95 -9.38 7.27
CA ASP A 172 23.22 -9.48 6.55
C ASP A 172 23.92 -10.83 6.81
N GLY A 173 24.47 -11.42 5.74
CA GLY A 173 25.15 -12.71 5.79
C GLY A 173 24.23 -13.94 5.80
N LEU A 174 22.91 -13.76 6.02
CA LEU A 174 21.96 -14.88 5.98
C LEU A 174 21.89 -15.50 4.59
N VAL A 175 21.84 -14.66 3.55
CA VAL A 175 21.66 -15.10 2.17
C VAL A 175 22.86 -14.68 1.30
N PRO A 176 23.34 -15.53 0.37
CA PRO A 176 24.41 -15.16 -0.54
C PRO A 176 24.08 -13.91 -1.37
N THR A 177 25.02 -12.98 -1.43
CA THR A 177 24.90 -11.71 -2.17
C THR A 177 25.58 -11.74 -3.53
N ASN A 178 26.24 -12.82 -3.92
CA ASN A 178 26.85 -13.00 -5.23
C ASN A 178 27.08 -14.51 -5.50
N ASN A 179 27.64 -14.86 -6.66
CA ASN A 179 27.97 -16.26 -6.99
C ASN A 179 29.01 -16.87 -6.03
N GLU A 180 29.99 -16.10 -5.58
CA GLU A 180 31.02 -16.55 -4.63
C GLU A 180 30.40 -16.98 -3.29
N GLY A 181 29.45 -16.22 -2.76
CA GLY A 181 28.72 -16.57 -1.54
C GLY A 181 27.93 -17.88 -1.65
N TYR A 182 27.48 -18.27 -2.85
CA TYR A 182 26.89 -19.60 -3.08
C TYR A 182 27.96 -20.71 -3.05
N ILE A 183 29.15 -20.45 -3.59
CA ILE A 183 30.29 -21.37 -3.56
C ILE A 183 30.75 -21.56 -2.11
N GLU A 184 30.97 -20.47 -1.37
CA GLU A 184 31.29 -20.48 0.05
C GLU A 184 30.28 -21.28 0.86
N ALA A 185 28.98 -21.02 0.65
CA ALA A 185 27.92 -21.77 1.32
C ALA A 185 27.98 -23.28 1.01
N SER A 186 28.41 -23.67 -0.18
CA SER A 186 28.55 -25.08 -0.58
C SER A 186 29.71 -25.81 0.13
N HIS A 187 30.68 -25.05 0.66
CA HIS A 187 31.83 -25.57 1.41
C HIS A 187 31.60 -25.63 2.92
N LEU A 188 30.50 -25.07 3.43
CA LEU A 188 30.12 -25.21 4.84
C LEU A 188 29.96 -26.68 5.22
N ASN A 189 30.28 -27.01 6.47
CA ASN A 189 30.02 -28.35 6.98
C ASN A 189 28.52 -28.63 7.04
N LEU A 190 28.13 -29.91 7.09
CA LEU A 190 26.72 -30.30 7.04
C LEU A 190 25.86 -29.63 8.14
N PRO A 191 26.27 -29.60 9.42
CA PRO A 191 25.52 -28.89 10.45
C PRO A 191 25.30 -27.40 10.16
N GLU A 192 26.33 -26.68 9.69
CA GLU A 192 26.27 -25.26 9.37
C GLU A 192 25.39 -24.99 8.16
N LEU A 193 25.60 -25.72 7.06
CA LEU A 193 24.83 -25.56 5.85
C LEU A 193 23.34 -25.82 6.11
N ARG A 194 23.03 -26.90 6.83
CA ARG A 194 21.65 -27.23 7.19
C ARG A 194 21.03 -26.13 8.03
N ARG A 195 21.77 -25.61 9.02
CA ARG A 195 21.28 -24.54 9.89
C ARG A 195 21.03 -23.25 9.11
N LYS A 196 21.97 -22.87 8.23
CA LYS A 196 21.85 -21.68 7.37
C LYS A 196 20.62 -21.78 6.46
N LEU A 197 20.44 -22.88 5.73
CA LEU A 197 19.28 -23.06 4.86
C LEU A 197 17.96 -23.07 5.63
N ARG A 198 17.92 -23.70 6.80
CA ARG A 198 16.72 -23.68 7.64
C ARG A 198 16.42 -22.28 8.17
N ALA A 199 17.42 -21.48 8.54
CA ALA A 199 17.23 -20.09 8.92
C ALA A 199 16.72 -19.22 7.74
N ILE A 200 17.15 -19.51 6.51
CA ILE A 200 16.62 -18.89 5.30
C ILE A 200 15.14 -19.26 5.10
N TYR A 201 14.78 -20.54 5.22
CA TYR A 201 13.37 -20.98 5.20
C TYR A 201 12.56 -20.32 6.33
N TRP A 202 13.12 -20.21 7.53
CA TRP A 202 12.48 -19.52 8.65
C TRP A 202 12.18 -18.05 8.34
N PHE A 203 13.13 -17.37 7.68
CA PHE A 203 12.96 -15.97 7.28
C PHE A 203 11.89 -15.84 6.19
N TYR A 204 12.01 -16.57 5.08
CA TYR A 204 11.12 -16.40 3.92
C TYR A 204 9.75 -17.07 4.05
N HIS A 205 9.67 -18.15 4.84
CA HIS A 205 8.48 -19.00 4.97
C HIS A 205 7.95 -19.50 3.62
N ASP A 206 8.86 -19.80 2.68
CA ASP A 206 8.53 -20.29 1.34
C ASP A 206 8.80 -21.79 1.24
N GLU A 207 7.78 -22.58 0.90
CA GLU A 207 7.86 -24.05 0.83
C GLU A 207 8.91 -24.56 -0.18
N SER A 208 9.26 -23.79 -1.20
CA SER A 208 10.34 -24.16 -2.13
C SER A 208 11.72 -24.16 -1.48
N LEU A 209 11.87 -23.49 -0.33
CA LEU A 209 13.10 -23.41 0.46
C LEU A 209 13.10 -24.37 1.66
N PHE A 210 12.06 -25.19 1.83
CA PHE A 210 11.94 -26.08 2.97
C PHE A 210 13.11 -27.07 3.07
N ILE A 211 13.70 -27.15 4.27
CA ILE A 211 14.76 -28.11 4.59
C ILE A 211 14.44 -28.85 5.90
N PRO A 212 14.33 -30.19 5.89
CA PRO A 212 14.14 -30.99 7.09
C PRO A 212 15.25 -30.82 8.14
N GLN A 213 14.91 -30.96 9.42
CA GLN A 213 15.86 -30.84 10.53
C GLN A 213 17.05 -31.80 10.45
N ASN A 214 16.85 -32.97 9.85
CA ASN A 214 17.87 -34.02 9.68
C ASN A 214 18.26 -34.21 8.20
N ALA A 215 18.10 -33.18 7.37
CA ALA A 215 18.40 -33.25 5.93
C ALA A 215 19.83 -33.73 5.66
N PRO A 216 20.04 -34.75 4.81
CA PRO A 216 21.37 -35.20 4.43
C PRO A 216 22.07 -34.16 3.55
N LEU A 217 23.39 -34.26 3.41
CA LEU A 217 24.20 -33.30 2.63
C LEU A 217 23.69 -33.10 1.19
N GLN A 218 23.29 -34.18 0.53
CA GLN A 218 22.74 -34.10 -0.84
C GLN A 218 21.48 -33.23 -0.91
N MET A 219 20.58 -33.36 0.07
CA MET A 219 19.36 -32.55 0.15
C MET A 219 19.69 -31.09 0.48
N CYS A 220 20.68 -30.83 1.35
CA CYS A 220 21.16 -29.46 1.59
C CYS A 220 21.76 -28.83 0.33
N ARG A 221 22.51 -29.60 -0.49
CA ARG A 221 23.02 -29.12 -1.78
C ARG A 221 21.89 -28.81 -2.77
N GLN A 222 20.85 -29.65 -2.83
CA GLN A 222 19.64 -29.36 -3.59
C GLN A 222 18.94 -28.10 -3.07
N GLY A 223 18.92 -27.88 -1.76
CA GLY A 223 18.44 -26.66 -1.12
C GLY A 223 19.19 -25.40 -1.55
N LEU A 224 20.52 -25.46 -1.71
CA LEU A 224 21.29 -24.35 -2.27
C LEU A 224 20.93 -24.07 -3.74
N VAL A 225 20.68 -25.10 -4.54
CA VAL A 225 20.20 -24.94 -5.92
C VAL A 225 18.81 -24.31 -5.95
N ALA A 226 17.91 -24.74 -5.07
CA ALA A 226 16.58 -24.15 -4.92
C ALA A 226 16.67 -22.68 -4.49
N LEU A 227 17.52 -22.35 -3.52
CA LEU A 227 17.80 -20.97 -3.11
C LEU A 227 18.34 -20.13 -4.26
N LYS A 228 19.27 -20.67 -5.06
CA LYS A 228 19.82 -19.97 -6.22
C LYS A 228 18.72 -19.65 -7.24
N ARG A 229 17.81 -20.60 -7.53
CA ARG A 229 16.65 -20.37 -8.41
C ARG A 229 15.64 -19.39 -7.81
N PHE A 230 15.47 -19.41 -6.50
CA PHE A 230 14.58 -18.48 -5.79
C PHE A 230 15.08 -17.02 -5.92
N HIS A 231 16.39 -16.81 -5.94
CA HIS A 231 17.04 -15.50 -6.14
C HIS A 231 17.22 -15.10 -7.61
N LEU A 232 17.50 -16.08 -8.47
CA LEU A 232 17.88 -15.95 -9.86
C LEU A 232 16.96 -16.85 -10.70
N PRO A 233 15.69 -16.44 -10.91
CA PRO A 233 14.75 -17.20 -11.72
C PRO A 233 15.25 -17.39 -13.16
#